data_AF-A0A9P1BQT5-F1
#
_entry.id   AF-A0A9P1BQT5-F1
#
_cell.length_a   1.000
_cell.length_b   1.000
_cell.length_c   1.000
_cell.angle_alpha   90.00
_cell.angle_beta   90.00
_cell.angle_gamma   90.00
#
_symmetry.space_group_name_H-M   'P 1'
#
loop_
_entity.id
_entity.type
_entity.pdbx_description
1 polymer ?
#
loop_
_entity_poly.entity_id
_entity_poly.type
_entity_poly.pdbx_seq_one_letter_code
_entity_poly.pdbx_strand_id
1 'polypeptide(L)'
;MVIVKRGWTLRQSWLDHQLKSIQQLDFHDFFGFSIFHRTFDWPAGHCHIKSVCEAFMDYDKINGGRAWYFWPQLLTLAFPHLEQCNNGVEVLVTVAERALANFVNCCEDEMLQFVEFCAGKAQLSREMIRQGFKGASVDILFHQNHDMMSAKGIRTWVDMICSSSRKSLHWFGTRCSSFVVLCLSASLRYPCNRFYGDTSKPWVEVGNYQQEVTALCMFLCILLGSWPVLEQPGSSCMMKLPSLSHVFNFFNFKKTVTYMGSFGGPFQKPLQIWHPEGTFEGLRREKPDPLLDLCAEVGESWNGDKTFTGNKELLELSEHYTAQFGSAVALIFDQIRSEA
;
A
#
# COMPACT_ATOMS: atom_id res chain seq x y z
N MET A 1 -16.71 -55.10 -9.34
CA MET A 1 -16.63 -55.22 -7.86
C MET A 1 -16.19 -53.86 -7.32
N VAL A 2 -16.96 -53.34 -6.36
CA VAL A 2 -17.02 -51.95 -5.88
C VAL A 2 -15.75 -51.48 -5.20
N ILE A 3 -15.26 -50.25 -5.49
CA ILE A 3 -14.81 -49.26 -4.48
C ILE A 3 -15.11 -47.81 -4.94
N VAL A 4 -16.20 -47.27 -4.39
CA VAL A 4 -16.48 -45.90 -3.89
C VAL A 4 -15.88 -44.67 -4.60
N LYS A 5 -16.72 -43.97 -5.37
CA LYS A 5 -16.69 -42.50 -5.57
C LYS A 5 -17.46 -41.81 -4.44
N ARG A 6 -16.81 -41.03 -3.57
CA ARG A 6 -17.47 -39.99 -2.75
C ARG A 6 -16.51 -38.84 -2.42
N GLY A 7 -17.01 -37.61 -2.61
CA GLY A 7 -16.67 -36.49 -1.73
C GLY A 7 -15.85 -35.34 -2.30
N TRP A 8 -16.31 -34.63 -3.33
CA TRP A 8 -15.69 -33.35 -3.75
C TRP A 8 -16.68 -32.23 -4.13
N THR A 9 -17.98 -32.36 -3.82
CA THR A 9 -18.99 -31.36 -4.27
C THR A 9 -19.66 -30.54 -3.16
N LEU A 10 -19.51 -30.88 -1.88
CA LEU A 10 -20.18 -30.17 -0.77
C LEU A 10 -19.38 -29.01 -0.17
N ARG A 11 -18.03 -29.04 -0.19
CA ARG A 11 -17.20 -27.95 0.38
C ARG A 11 -17.14 -26.68 -0.48
N GLN A 12 -17.25 -26.81 -1.80
CA GLN A 12 -17.29 -25.64 -2.70
C GLN A 12 -18.59 -24.85 -2.48
N SER A 13 -19.73 -25.56 -2.38
CA SER A 13 -21.04 -24.91 -2.18
C SER A 13 -21.17 -24.18 -0.84
N TRP A 14 -20.51 -24.66 0.23
CA TRP A 14 -20.56 -24.00 1.54
C TRP A 14 -19.70 -22.73 1.60
N LEU A 15 -18.54 -22.74 0.93
CA LEU A 15 -17.68 -21.57 0.77
C LEU A 15 -18.34 -20.51 -0.13
N ASP A 16 -18.98 -20.93 -1.22
CA ASP A 16 -19.71 -20.01 -2.11
C ASP A 16 -20.97 -19.43 -1.45
N HIS A 17 -21.62 -20.16 -0.54
CA HIS A 17 -22.79 -19.67 0.21
C HIS A 17 -22.39 -18.74 1.37
N GLN A 18 -21.23 -18.95 2.01
CA GLN A 18 -20.66 -18.04 3.01
C GLN A 18 -20.13 -16.75 2.38
N LEU A 19 -19.48 -16.84 1.20
CA LEU A 19 -19.04 -15.66 0.44
C LEU A 19 -20.22 -14.82 -0.07
N LYS A 20 -21.32 -15.47 -0.50
CA LYS A 20 -22.54 -14.77 -0.91
C LYS A 20 -23.32 -14.16 0.27
N SER A 21 -23.33 -14.80 1.44
CA SER A 21 -23.99 -14.22 2.63
C SER A 21 -23.20 -13.05 3.25
N ILE A 22 -21.87 -13.00 3.07
CA ILE A 22 -21.04 -11.86 3.48
C ILE A 22 -21.18 -10.69 2.47
N GLN A 23 -21.44 -10.99 1.19
CA GLN A 23 -21.73 -9.99 0.16
C GLN A 23 -23.15 -9.39 0.22
N GLN A 24 -24.04 -9.92 1.08
CA GLN A 24 -25.44 -9.47 1.21
C GLN A 24 -25.75 -8.75 2.53
N LEU A 25 -24.75 -8.42 3.34
CA LEU A 25 -24.91 -7.32 4.28
C LEU A 25 -24.79 -6.04 3.46
N ASP A 26 -25.91 -5.35 3.27
CA ASP A 26 -25.97 -4.02 2.64
C ASP A 26 -25.12 -3.03 3.44
N PHE A 27 -23.82 -2.99 3.14
CA PHE A 27 -22.86 -2.02 3.67
C PHE A 27 -23.09 -0.60 3.11
N HIS A 28 -24.01 -0.45 2.15
CA HIS A 28 -24.41 0.83 1.60
C HIS A 28 -25.05 1.77 2.65
N ASP A 29 -25.69 1.23 3.68
CA ASP A 29 -26.36 2.05 4.69
C ASP A 29 -25.46 2.46 5.88
N PHE A 30 -24.27 1.87 6.03
CA PHE A 30 -23.33 2.22 7.12
C PHE A 30 -22.22 3.20 6.69
N PHE A 31 -21.90 3.27 5.39
CA PHE A 31 -20.77 4.04 4.85
C PHE A 31 -21.19 5.20 3.92
N GLY A 32 -22.40 5.75 4.08
CA GLY A 32 -22.86 6.96 3.39
C GLY A 32 -22.13 8.27 3.79
N PHE A 33 -20.90 8.20 4.28
CA PHE A 33 -20.09 9.36 4.61
C PHE A 33 -19.07 9.60 3.49
N SER A 34 -19.30 10.65 2.69
CA SER A 34 -18.20 11.27 1.95
C SER A 34 -17.15 11.73 2.95
N ILE A 35 -16.04 11.00 3.03
CA ILE A 35 -14.87 11.30 3.88
C ILE A 35 -14.18 12.60 3.41
N PHE A 36 -14.50 13.08 2.21
CA PHE A 36 -13.72 14.11 1.52
C PHE A 36 -14.28 15.54 1.59
N HIS A 37 -15.48 15.76 2.16
CA HIS A 37 -16.17 17.07 2.04
C HIS A 37 -16.49 17.81 3.35
N ARG A 38 -15.94 17.48 4.52
CA ARG A 38 -16.26 18.21 5.77
C ARG A 38 -15.21 19.26 6.17
N THR A 39 -15.68 20.50 6.31
CA THR A 39 -15.06 21.55 7.13
C THR A 39 -14.95 21.05 8.58
N PHE A 40 -13.77 21.15 9.17
CA PHE A 40 -13.44 20.42 10.39
C PHE A 40 -13.71 21.24 11.64
N ASP A 41 -14.55 20.69 12.52
CA ASP A 41 -14.65 21.07 13.91
C ASP A 41 -13.82 20.08 14.75
N TRP A 42 -12.93 20.58 15.61
CA TRP A 42 -11.93 19.78 16.34
C TRP A 42 -12.52 18.58 17.09
N PRO A 43 -13.61 18.72 17.86
CA PRO A 43 -14.23 17.61 18.55
C PRO A 43 -14.85 16.59 17.58
N ALA A 44 -15.47 17.05 16.50
CA ALA A 44 -16.12 16.17 15.53
C ALA A 44 -15.11 15.31 14.78
N GLY A 45 -13.96 15.89 14.43
CA GLY A 45 -12.87 15.20 13.77
C GLY A 45 -12.17 14.16 14.62
N HIS A 46 -11.85 14.49 15.87
CA HIS A 46 -11.28 13.53 16.81
C HIS A 46 -12.23 12.33 17.03
N CYS A 47 -13.54 12.58 17.23
CA CYS A 47 -14.53 11.52 17.37
C CYS A 47 -14.62 10.64 16.12
N HIS A 48 -14.56 11.23 14.93
CA HIS A 48 -14.56 10.47 13.68
C HIS A 48 -13.33 9.56 13.56
N ILE A 49 -12.13 10.11 13.77
CA ILE A 49 -10.88 9.35 13.73
C ILE A 49 -10.92 8.18 14.71
N LYS A 50 -11.35 8.43 15.95
CA LYS A 50 -11.48 7.39 16.97
C LYS A 50 -12.43 6.27 16.51
N SER A 51 -13.61 6.63 16.01
CA SER A 51 -14.60 5.65 15.54
C SER A 51 -14.07 4.79 14.39
N VAL A 52 -13.35 5.39 13.43
CA VAL A 52 -12.73 4.65 12.33
C VAL A 52 -11.63 3.71 12.83
N CYS A 53 -10.79 4.16 13.77
CA CYS A 53 -9.78 3.31 14.40
C CYS A 53 -10.40 2.12 15.14
N GLU A 54 -11.45 2.34 15.93
CA GLU A 54 -12.18 1.26 16.62
C GLU A 54 -12.75 0.25 15.62
N ALA A 55 -13.47 0.72 14.60
CA ALA A 55 -14.08 -0.13 13.58
C ALA A 55 -13.05 -0.95 12.80
N PHE A 56 -11.93 -0.34 12.38
CA PHE A 56 -10.87 -1.06 11.68
C PHE A 56 -10.18 -2.07 12.58
N MET A 57 -9.93 -1.72 13.83
CA MET A 57 -9.26 -2.62 14.77
C MET A 57 -10.10 -3.84 15.13
N ASP A 58 -11.41 -3.66 15.31
CA ASP A 58 -12.33 -4.77 15.47
C ASP A 58 -12.38 -5.65 14.21
N TYR A 59 -12.44 -5.04 13.03
CA TYR A 59 -12.39 -5.74 11.75
C TYR A 59 -11.10 -6.57 11.60
N ASP A 60 -9.92 -5.99 11.81
CA ASP A 60 -8.64 -6.70 11.72
C ASP A 60 -8.58 -7.85 12.72
N LYS A 61 -8.98 -7.60 13.98
CA LYS A 61 -8.99 -8.60 15.06
C LYS A 61 -9.83 -9.83 14.70
N ILE A 62 -11.03 -9.63 14.15
CA ILE A 62 -11.91 -10.72 13.71
C ILE A 62 -11.31 -11.49 12.52
N ASN A 63 -10.51 -10.82 11.69
CA ASN A 63 -9.88 -11.40 10.49
C ASN A 63 -8.42 -11.89 10.71
N GLY A 64 -7.98 -12.06 11.96
CA GLY A 64 -6.68 -12.66 12.29
C GLY A 64 -5.68 -11.72 12.96
N GLY A 65 -6.03 -10.46 13.18
CA GLY A 65 -5.49 -9.59 14.23
C GLY A 65 -4.03 -9.15 14.10
N ARG A 66 -3.50 -9.04 12.88
CA ARG A 66 -2.09 -8.68 12.70
C ARG A 66 -1.86 -7.19 12.98
N ALA A 67 -2.65 -6.31 12.38
CA ALA A 67 -2.52 -4.86 12.56
C ALA A 67 -2.85 -4.46 14.01
N TRP A 68 -3.94 -4.99 14.57
CA TRP A 68 -4.37 -4.79 15.95
C TRP A 68 -3.25 -5.04 16.96
N TYR A 69 -2.48 -6.10 16.75
CA TYR A 69 -1.39 -6.46 17.65
C TYR A 69 -0.12 -5.67 17.36
N PHE A 70 0.27 -5.55 16.10
CA PHE A 70 1.63 -5.13 15.73
C PHE A 70 1.78 -3.62 15.56
N TRP A 71 0.77 -2.91 15.04
CA TRP A 71 0.89 -1.47 14.78
C TRP A 71 1.11 -0.62 16.02
N PRO A 72 0.43 -0.87 17.17
CA PRO A 72 0.73 -0.12 18.38
C PRO A 72 2.19 -0.24 18.78
N GLN A 73 2.79 -1.44 18.63
CA GLN A 73 4.22 -1.66 18.95
C GLN A 73 5.14 -0.87 18.02
N LEU A 74 4.84 -0.81 16.71
CA LEU A 74 5.60 0.00 15.75
C LEU A 74 5.54 1.49 16.11
N LEU A 75 4.35 1.99 16.46
CA LEU A 75 4.18 3.39 16.84
C LEU A 75 4.85 3.72 18.16
N THR A 76 4.73 2.86 19.17
CA THR A 76 5.42 3.04 20.44
C THR A 76 6.94 2.99 20.31
N LEU A 77 7.46 2.14 19.41
CA LEU A 77 8.88 2.12 19.08
C LEU A 77 9.35 3.47 18.49
N ALA A 78 8.53 4.08 17.62
CA ALA A 78 8.83 5.37 16.99
C ALA A 78 8.59 6.58 17.93
N PHE A 79 7.60 6.46 18.82
CA PHE A 79 7.13 7.48 19.74
C PHE A 79 6.98 6.89 21.16
N PRO A 80 8.08 6.80 21.94
CA PRO A 80 8.08 6.11 23.23
C PRO A 80 7.07 6.65 24.25
N HIS A 81 6.69 7.93 24.15
CA HIS A 81 5.66 8.50 25.02
C HIS A 81 4.28 7.85 24.81
N LEU A 82 4.02 7.16 23.70
CA LEU A 82 2.74 6.47 23.49
C LEU A 82 2.58 5.22 24.37
N GLU A 83 3.61 4.78 25.10
CA GLU A 83 3.50 3.71 26.12
C GLU A 83 2.46 4.02 27.21
N GLN A 84 2.15 5.30 27.42
CA GLN A 84 1.17 5.74 28.41
C GLN A 84 -0.30 5.61 27.95
N CYS A 85 -0.54 5.29 26.68
CA CYS A 85 -1.89 5.05 26.16
C CYS A 85 -2.45 3.72 26.68
N ASN A 86 -3.75 3.67 26.96
CA ASN A 86 -4.39 2.49 27.56
C ASN A 86 -4.52 1.32 26.59
N ASN A 87 -4.59 1.60 25.28
CA ASN A 87 -4.81 0.59 24.24
C ASN A 87 -4.31 1.06 22.86
N GLY A 88 -4.31 0.15 21.89
CA GLY A 88 -3.82 0.43 20.53
C GLY A 88 -4.63 1.45 19.74
N VAL A 89 -5.94 1.61 20.03
CA VAL A 89 -6.77 2.65 19.41
C VAL A 89 -6.29 4.03 19.88
N GLU A 90 -6.07 4.21 21.18
CA GLU A 90 -5.55 5.46 21.72
C GLU A 90 -4.19 5.81 21.13
N VAL A 91 -3.29 4.84 20.95
CA VAL A 91 -1.99 5.04 20.29
C VAL A 91 -2.17 5.63 18.88
N LEU A 92 -3.07 5.06 18.07
CA LEU A 92 -3.34 5.56 16.71
C LEU A 92 -3.97 6.96 16.73
N VAL A 93 -4.96 7.17 17.59
CA VAL A 93 -5.66 8.45 17.71
C VAL A 93 -4.68 9.54 18.12
N THR A 94 -3.81 9.31 19.11
CA THR A 94 -2.81 10.29 19.55
C THR A 94 -1.80 10.65 18.46
N VAL A 95 -1.42 9.70 17.62
CA VAL A 95 -0.59 9.99 16.43
C VAL A 95 -1.34 10.88 15.44
N ALA A 96 -2.61 10.57 15.19
CA ALA A 96 -3.46 11.33 14.26
C ALA A 96 -3.80 12.74 14.79
N GLU A 97 -3.93 12.93 16.11
CA GLU A 97 -4.14 14.23 16.75
C GLU A 97 -3.06 15.25 16.39
N ARG A 98 -1.82 14.81 16.18
CA ARG A 98 -0.75 15.69 15.70
C ARG A 98 -1.04 16.26 14.31
N ALA A 99 -1.53 15.43 13.40
CA ALA A 99 -1.93 15.89 12.06
C ALA A 99 -3.13 16.84 12.14
N LEU A 100 -4.11 16.51 13.01
CA LEU A 100 -5.23 17.40 13.26
C LEU A 100 -4.77 18.77 13.77
N ALA A 101 -3.81 18.79 14.71
CA ALA A 101 -3.24 20.03 15.23
C ALA A 101 -2.59 20.84 14.11
N ASN A 102 -1.86 20.19 13.21
CA ASN A 102 -1.28 20.87 12.06
C ASN A 102 -2.35 21.44 11.12
N PHE A 103 -3.46 20.73 10.87
CA PHE A 103 -4.56 21.24 10.04
C PHE A 103 -5.21 22.52 10.59
N VAL A 104 -5.18 22.73 11.91
CA VAL A 104 -5.75 23.93 12.54
C VAL A 104 -4.72 25.06 12.61
N ASN A 105 -3.46 24.74 12.87
CA ASN A 105 -2.45 25.73 13.24
C ASN A 105 -1.50 26.12 12.09
N CYS A 106 -1.42 25.33 11.02
CA CYS A 106 -0.54 25.58 9.89
C CYS A 106 -1.31 26.12 8.68
N CYS A 107 -0.65 26.94 7.88
CA CYS A 107 -1.18 27.32 6.56
C CYS A 107 -1.10 26.12 5.60
N GLU A 108 -2.13 25.88 4.80
CA GLU A 108 -2.14 24.75 3.84
C GLU A 108 -0.96 24.82 2.86
N ASP A 109 -0.58 26.03 2.41
CA ASP A 109 0.56 26.26 1.51
C ASP A 109 1.93 25.88 2.15
N GLU A 110 1.97 25.80 3.47
CA GLU A 110 3.15 25.37 4.21
C GLU A 110 3.27 23.85 4.32
N MET A 111 2.17 23.12 4.12
CA MET A 111 2.10 21.67 4.28
C MET A 111 2.51 20.92 3.00
N LEU A 112 2.81 19.62 3.14
CA LEU A 112 3.15 18.77 2.00
C LEU A 112 1.88 18.41 1.21
N GLN A 113 1.91 18.57 -0.11
CA GLN A 113 0.85 18.13 -1.02
C GLN A 113 1.12 16.73 -1.56
N PHE A 114 2.38 16.28 -1.54
CA PHE A 114 2.71 14.88 -1.81
C PHE A 114 3.92 14.38 -1.00
N VAL A 115 3.97 13.06 -0.81
CA VAL A 115 5.15 12.35 -0.31
C VAL A 115 5.38 11.09 -1.14
N GLU A 116 6.59 10.91 -1.67
CA GLU A 116 7.02 9.67 -2.33
C GLU A 116 7.88 8.84 -1.37
N PHE A 117 7.34 7.74 -0.87
CA PHE A 117 8.03 6.78 -0.02
C PHE A 117 8.70 5.67 -0.84
N CYS A 118 9.92 5.31 -0.46
CA CYS A 118 10.81 4.44 -1.26
C CYS A 118 11.03 5.01 -2.67
N ALA A 119 11.38 6.29 -2.73
CA ALA A 119 11.44 7.06 -3.96
C ALA A 119 12.52 6.60 -4.96
N GLY A 120 13.54 5.86 -4.54
CA GLY A 120 14.65 5.43 -5.38
C GLY A 120 15.37 6.61 -6.03
N LYS A 121 15.11 6.88 -7.32
CA LYS A 121 15.65 8.06 -8.04
C LYS A 121 14.74 9.29 -7.99
N ALA A 122 13.66 9.25 -7.22
CA ALA A 122 12.68 10.32 -7.02
C ALA A 122 12.08 10.86 -8.32
N GLN A 123 11.90 9.99 -9.33
CA GLN A 123 11.40 10.40 -10.63
C GLN A 123 9.96 10.88 -10.57
N LEU A 124 9.11 10.25 -9.76
CA LEU A 124 7.75 10.73 -9.54
C LEU A 124 7.78 12.10 -8.85
N SER A 125 8.54 12.26 -7.78
CA SER A 125 8.69 13.54 -7.08
C SER A 125 9.14 14.66 -8.01
N ARG A 126 10.07 14.39 -8.93
CA ARG A 126 10.54 15.39 -9.90
C ARG A 126 9.41 15.90 -10.80
N GLU A 127 8.53 15.03 -11.27
CA GLU A 127 7.39 15.44 -12.09
C GLU A 127 6.30 16.14 -11.28
N MET A 128 6.06 15.70 -10.05
CA MET A 128 5.14 16.39 -9.13
C MET A 128 5.61 17.84 -8.87
N ILE A 129 6.90 18.04 -8.60
CA ILE A 129 7.48 19.38 -8.40
C ILE A 129 7.40 20.23 -9.67
N ARG A 130 7.62 19.63 -10.84
CA ARG A 130 7.48 20.35 -12.13
C ARG A 130 6.05 20.83 -12.39
N GLN A 131 5.05 20.10 -11.90
CA GLN A 131 3.65 20.51 -11.93
C GLN A 131 3.29 21.53 -10.85
N GLY A 132 4.26 21.97 -10.05
CA GLY A 132 4.06 23.01 -9.04
C GLY A 132 3.66 22.50 -7.66
N PHE A 133 3.61 21.18 -7.45
CA PHE A 133 3.27 20.63 -6.14
C PHE A 133 4.46 20.70 -5.17
N LYS A 134 4.15 21.03 -3.92
CA LYS A 134 5.10 20.99 -2.80
C LYS A 134 5.07 19.61 -2.17
N GLY A 135 6.23 18.97 -1.99
CA GLY A 135 6.28 17.64 -1.37
C GLY A 135 7.66 17.18 -1.00
N ALA A 136 7.76 15.91 -0.62
CA ALA A 136 8.99 15.29 -0.14
C ALA A 136 9.22 13.91 -0.77
N SER A 137 10.49 13.52 -0.88
CA SER A 137 10.90 12.16 -1.26
C SER A 137 11.62 11.52 -0.09
N VAL A 138 11.18 10.32 0.30
CA VAL A 138 11.68 9.59 1.46
C VAL A 138 12.26 8.27 0.99
N ASP A 139 13.58 8.12 1.11
CA ASP A 139 14.29 6.91 0.75
C ASP A 139 15.55 6.73 1.62
N ILE A 140 15.86 5.48 1.98
CA ILE A 140 17.08 5.12 2.72
C ILE A 140 18.35 5.52 1.97
N LEU A 141 18.29 5.58 0.64
CA LEU A 141 19.38 6.06 -0.21
C LEU A 141 19.68 7.55 0.00
N PHE A 142 18.73 8.33 0.51
CA PHE A 142 18.89 9.77 0.73
C PHE A 142 19.36 10.08 2.15
N HIS A 143 18.85 9.35 3.14
CA HIS A 143 19.20 9.59 4.53
C HIS A 143 18.90 8.36 5.41
N GLN A 144 19.77 8.06 6.38
CA GLN A 144 19.60 6.93 7.29
C GLN A 144 18.30 6.99 8.12
N ASN A 145 17.84 8.20 8.46
CA ASN A 145 16.56 8.39 9.17
C ASN A 145 15.33 8.16 8.27
N HIS A 146 15.50 7.74 7.02
CA HIS A 146 14.40 7.30 6.15
C HIS A 146 14.24 5.77 6.16
N ASP A 147 15.13 5.04 6.86
CA ASP A 147 15.05 3.58 6.98
C ASP A 147 13.85 3.16 7.82
N MET A 148 12.78 2.72 7.15
CA MET A 148 11.55 2.26 7.78
C MET A 148 11.73 1.04 8.70
N MET A 149 12.90 0.39 8.72
CA MET A 149 13.24 -0.69 9.65
C MET A 149 13.71 -0.17 11.02
N SER A 150 13.90 1.15 11.15
CA SER A 150 14.38 1.79 12.37
C SER A 150 13.29 2.62 13.04
N ALA A 151 13.34 2.75 14.37
CA ALA A 151 12.44 3.63 15.13
C ALA A 151 12.41 5.06 14.58
N LYS A 152 13.58 5.60 14.24
CA LYS A 152 13.71 6.95 13.65
C LYS A 152 13.07 7.03 12.27
N GLY A 153 13.22 6.01 11.44
CA GLY A 153 12.59 6.00 10.12
C GLY A 153 11.08 5.87 10.16
N ILE A 154 10.54 4.98 11.00
CA ILE A 154 9.09 4.91 11.22
C ILE A 154 8.55 6.27 11.67
N ARG A 155 9.24 6.92 12.63
CA ARG A 155 8.89 8.27 13.06
C ARG A 155 8.91 9.27 11.90
N THR A 156 9.98 9.29 11.09
CA THR A 156 10.05 10.19 9.94
C THR A 156 8.88 9.96 8.98
N TRP A 157 8.53 8.70 8.69
CA TRP A 157 7.45 8.37 7.77
C TRP A 157 6.10 8.87 8.29
N VAL A 158 5.80 8.61 9.56
CA VAL A 158 4.58 9.11 10.22
C VAL A 158 4.58 10.63 10.30
N ASP A 159 5.70 11.27 10.63
CA ASP A 159 5.82 12.72 10.69
C ASP A 159 5.56 13.38 9.32
N MET A 160 6.01 12.77 8.22
CA MET A 160 5.72 13.27 6.86
C MET A 160 4.23 13.20 6.54
N ILE A 161 3.55 12.12 6.95
CA ILE A 161 2.09 11.99 6.81
C ILE A 161 1.39 13.07 7.64
N CYS A 162 1.75 13.23 8.91
CA CYS A 162 1.13 14.24 9.77
C CYS A 162 1.46 15.69 9.37
N SER A 163 2.50 15.91 8.56
CA SER A 163 2.87 17.23 8.03
C SER A 163 2.29 17.50 6.63
N SER A 164 1.50 16.57 6.10
CA SER A 164 0.86 16.71 4.80
C SER A 164 -0.50 17.37 4.92
N SER A 165 -0.85 18.18 3.94
CA SER A 165 -2.19 18.77 3.78
C SER A 165 -3.23 17.67 3.61
N ARG A 166 -4.50 18.02 3.82
CA ARG A 166 -5.60 17.15 3.39
C ARG A 166 -5.53 16.96 1.89
N LYS A 167 -6.09 15.85 1.39
CA LYS A 167 -6.12 15.58 -0.04
C LYS A 167 -4.68 15.57 -0.63
N SER A 168 -3.69 15.18 0.17
CA SER A 168 -2.32 14.97 -0.29
C SER A 168 -2.15 13.59 -0.94
N LEU A 169 -1.20 13.47 -1.86
CA LEU A 169 -0.81 12.19 -2.45
C LEU A 169 0.31 11.54 -1.62
N HIS A 170 0.12 10.30 -1.19
CA HIS A 170 1.21 9.51 -0.60
C HIS A 170 1.49 8.30 -1.48
N TRP A 171 2.59 8.35 -2.22
CA TRP A 171 2.98 7.28 -3.14
C TRP A 171 3.96 6.33 -2.45
N PHE A 172 3.64 5.04 -2.41
CA PHE A 172 4.46 4.00 -1.81
C PHE A 172 5.04 3.10 -2.91
N GLY A 173 6.37 3.10 -3.03
CA GLY A 173 7.14 2.18 -3.88
C GLY A 173 7.82 1.07 -3.08
N THR A 174 7.16 0.54 -2.04
CA THR A 174 7.77 -0.35 -1.05
C THR A 174 8.48 -1.54 -1.70
N ARG A 175 9.70 -1.84 -1.23
CA ARG A 175 10.55 -2.88 -1.82
C ARG A 175 9.82 -4.21 -1.97
N CYS A 176 9.84 -4.74 -3.19
CA CYS A 176 9.03 -5.90 -3.59
C CYS A 176 9.85 -7.18 -3.81
N SER A 177 11.18 -7.14 -3.62
CA SER A 177 12.10 -8.21 -4.05
C SER A 177 11.75 -9.58 -3.48
N SER A 178 11.20 -9.66 -2.27
CA SER A 178 10.78 -10.94 -1.67
C SER A 178 9.37 -11.38 -2.02
N PHE A 179 8.59 -10.54 -2.71
CA PHE A 179 7.16 -10.72 -2.98
C PHE A 179 6.86 -11.05 -4.44
N VAL A 180 7.81 -10.85 -5.36
CA VAL A 180 7.65 -11.14 -6.79
C VAL A 180 7.76 -12.63 -7.08
N VAL A 181 7.08 -13.09 -8.14
CA VAL A 181 7.07 -14.50 -8.55
C VAL A 181 8.46 -15.08 -8.83
N LEU A 182 9.41 -14.25 -9.27
CA LEU A 182 10.81 -14.65 -9.49
C LEU A 182 11.47 -15.19 -8.21
N CYS A 183 11.03 -14.75 -7.05
CA CYS A 183 11.52 -15.20 -5.76
C CYS A 183 10.58 -16.19 -5.08
N LEU A 184 9.53 -16.69 -5.74
CA LEU A 184 8.52 -17.55 -5.11
C LEU A 184 9.13 -18.86 -4.58
N SER A 185 9.99 -19.51 -5.36
CA SER A 185 10.66 -20.76 -4.97
C SER A 185 11.59 -20.59 -3.77
N ALA A 186 12.16 -19.39 -3.57
CA ALA A 186 13.05 -19.08 -2.46
C ALA A 186 12.31 -18.51 -1.23
N SER A 187 11.35 -17.62 -1.46
CA SER A 187 10.59 -16.93 -0.41
C SER A 187 9.47 -17.78 0.18
N LEU A 188 8.97 -18.76 -0.60
CA LEU A 188 7.89 -19.66 -0.22
C LEU A 188 6.60 -18.95 0.23
N ARG A 189 6.28 -17.78 -0.34
CA ARG A 189 5.06 -17.03 -0.01
C ARG A 189 3.84 -17.65 -0.67
N TYR A 190 3.04 -18.38 0.09
CA TYR A 190 1.87 -19.13 -0.41
C TYR A 190 0.61 -18.83 0.40
N PRO A 191 -0.60 -19.12 -0.12
CA PRO A 191 -1.83 -18.97 0.65
C PRO A 191 -1.82 -19.71 1.99
N CYS A 192 -1.20 -20.91 2.04
CA CYS A 192 -1.14 -21.74 3.25
C CYS A 192 -0.35 -21.10 4.41
N ASN A 193 0.57 -20.17 4.14
CA ASN A 193 1.28 -19.39 5.15
C ASN A 193 0.88 -17.92 5.15
N ARG A 194 -0.33 -17.60 4.64
CA ARG A 194 -0.86 -16.23 4.52
C ARG A 194 0.13 -15.28 3.82
N PHE A 195 0.91 -15.82 2.89
CA PHE A 195 1.93 -15.12 2.12
C PHE A 195 3.11 -14.54 2.93
N TYR A 196 3.26 -14.88 4.22
CA TYR A 196 4.43 -14.44 5.02
C TYR A 196 5.75 -15.08 4.57
N GLY A 197 5.68 -16.19 3.84
CA GLY A 197 6.86 -16.88 3.33
C GLY A 197 7.60 -17.67 4.40
N ASP A 198 8.85 -17.99 4.09
CA ASP A 198 9.79 -18.64 4.99
C ASP A 198 10.48 -17.60 5.89
N THR A 199 9.91 -17.38 7.07
CA THR A 199 10.37 -16.39 8.04
C THR A 199 11.70 -16.76 8.71
N SER A 200 12.26 -17.94 8.43
CA SER A 200 13.64 -18.27 8.82
C SER A 200 14.69 -17.49 8.01
N LYS A 201 14.28 -16.89 6.88
CA LYS A 201 15.15 -16.10 6.00
C LYS A 201 15.05 -14.61 6.33
N PRO A 202 16.16 -13.95 6.73
CA PRO A 202 16.13 -12.55 7.13
C PRO A 202 15.53 -11.59 6.09
N TRP A 203 15.78 -11.81 4.79
CA TRP A 203 15.27 -10.97 3.72
C TRP A 203 13.75 -11.12 3.47
N VAL A 204 13.15 -12.22 3.91
CA VAL A 204 11.69 -12.43 3.91
C VAL A 204 11.08 -11.62 5.05
N GLU A 205 11.67 -11.69 6.25
CA GLU A 205 11.25 -10.93 7.43
C GLU A 205 11.38 -9.42 7.24
N VAL A 206 12.47 -8.95 6.63
CA VAL A 206 12.62 -7.54 6.23
C VAL A 206 11.46 -7.12 5.33
N GLY A 207 11.09 -7.94 4.34
CA GLY A 207 9.94 -7.65 3.48
C GLY A 207 8.62 -7.59 4.26
N ASN A 208 8.41 -8.53 5.18
CA ASN A 208 7.22 -8.56 6.05
C ASN A 208 7.12 -7.27 6.87
N TYR A 209 8.21 -6.86 7.51
CA TYR A 209 8.24 -5.65 8.32
C TYR A 209 7.99 -4.38 7.50
N GLN A 210 8.63 -4.24 6.33
CA GLN A 210 8.41 -3.10 5.43
C GLN A 210 6.96 -3.01 4.96
N GLN A 211 6.34 -4.16 4.68
CA GLN A 211 4.92 -4.23 4.35
C GLN A 211 4.05 -3.75 5.53
N GLU A 212 4.35 -4.15 6.77
CA GLU A 212 3.59 -3.72 7.95
C GLU A 212 3.64 -2.21 8.15
N VAL A 213 4.83 -1.61 8.04
CA VAL A 213 4.99 -0.14 8.12
C VAL A 213 4.22 0.55 7.01
N THR A 214 4.28 0.00 5.79
CA THR A 214 3.51 0.52 4.64
C THR A 214 2.00 0.47 4.91
N ALA A 215 1.47 -0.65 5.40
CA ALA A 215 0.04 -0.79 5.68
C ALA A 215 -0.44 0.19 6.77
N LEU A 216 0.35 0.34 7.85
CA LEU A 216 0.11 1.33 8.88
C LEU A 216 0.09 2.75 8.31
N CYS A 217 1.09 3.10 7.50
CA CYS A 217 1.17 4.43 6.89
C CYS A 217 -0.02 4.70 5.95
N MET A 218 -0.41 3.72 5.12
CA MET A 218 -1.58 3.86 4.24
C MET A 218 -2.88 4.02 5.04
N PHE A 219 -3.04 3.28 6.14
CA PHE A 219 -4.16 3.45 7.06
C PHE A 219 -4.22 4.88 7.61
N LEU A 220 -3.10 5.40 8.11
CA LEU A 220 -3.01 6.78 8.62
C LEU A 220 -3.31 7.81 7.51
N CYS A 221 -2.86 7.60 6.27
CA CYS A 221 -3.18 8.49 5.16
C CYS A 221 -4.69 8.59 4.92
N ILE A 222 -5.43 7.46 4.85
CA ILE A 222 -6.89 7.49 4.67
C ILE A 222 -7.58 8.16 5.85
N LEU A 223 -7.16 7.81 7.07
CA LEU A 223 -7.70 8.37 8.32
C LEU A 223 -7.59 9.89 8.36
N LEU A 224 -6.56 10.45 7.74
CA LEU A 224 -6.27 11.89 7.69
C LEU A 224 -6.77 12.58 6.41
N GLY A 225 -7.52 11.87 5.55
CA GLY A 225 -8.13 12.42 4.34
C GLY A 225 -7.15 12.62 3.18
N SER A 226 -6.06 11.87 3.15
CA SER A 226 -5.08 11.82 2.05
C SER A 226 -5.35 10.64 1.12
N TRP A 227 -4.70 10.62 -0.05
CA TRP A 227 -4.79 9.53 -1.02
C TRP A 227 -3.51 8.71 -1.05
N PRO A 228 -3.44 7.60 -0.29
CA PRO A 228 -2.35 6.67 -0.39
C PRO A 228 -2.48 5.84 -1.68
N VAL A 229 -1.36 5.67 -2.36
CA VAL A 229 -1.23 4.81 -3.54
C VAL A 229 -0.06 3.88 -3.32
N LEU A 230 -0.26 2.58 -3.49
CA LEU A 230 0.83 1.62 -3.50
C LEU A 230 1.05 1.10 -4.91
N GLU A 231 2.28 1.26 -5.39
CA GLU A 231 2.76 0.60 -6.60
C GLU A 231 3.52 -0.67 -6.23
N GLN A 232 3.23 -1.74 -6.96
CA GLN A 232 3.99 -2.98 -6.92
C GLN A 232 4.13 -3.57 -8.33
N PRO A 233 5.14 -4.41 -8.58
CA PRO A 233 5.17 -5.24 -9.78
C PRO A 233 3.91 -6.11 -9.89
N GLY A 234 3.42 -6.35 -11.10
CA GLY A 234 2.16 -7.06 -11.35
C GLY A 234 2.08 -8.48 -10.77
N SER A 235 3.23 -9.11 -10.52
CA SER A 235 3.34 -10.45 -9.91
C SER A 235 3.55 -10.44 -8.40
N SER A 236 3.71 -9.26 -7.78
CA SER A 236 3.92 -9.12 -6.33
C SER A 236 2.71 -9.67 -5.54
N CYS A 237 2.99 -10.45 -4.51
CA CYS A 237 1.99 -10.92 -3.55
C CYS A 237 1.90 -10.06 -2.28
N MET A 238 2.63 -8.93 -2.18
CA MET A 238 2.65 -8.06 -0.99
C MET A 238 1.23 -7.71 -0.49
N MET A 239 0.30 -7.52 -1.44
CA MET A 239 -1.08 -7.07 -1.18
C MET A 239 -1.96 -8.11 -0.51
N LYS A 240 -1.48 -9.35 -0.50
CA LYS A 240 -2.20 -10.49 0.06
C LYS A 240 -1.81 -10.75 1.52
N LEU A 241 -0.84 -9.99 2.06
CA LEU A 241 -0.50 -10.10 3.48
C LEU A 241 -1.62 -9.45 4.32
N PRO A 242 -1.93 -10.00 5.51
CA PRO A 242 -3.11 -9.64 6.28
C PRO A 242 -3.33 -8.14 6.46
N SER A 243 -2.40 -7.42 7.09
CA SER A 243 -2.57 -6.00 7.42
C SER A 243 -2.90 -5.14 6.20
N LEU A 244 -2.19 -5.33 5.08
CA LEU A 244 -2.42 -4.54 3.87
C LEU A 244 -3.71 -4.94 3.17
N SER A 245 -3.99 -6.24 3.08
CA SER A 245 -5.26 -6.73 2.52
C SER A 245 -6.46 -6.24 3.32
N HIS A 246 -6.33 -6.13 4.65
CA HIS A 246 -7.39 -5.66 5.53
C HIS A 246 -7.64 -4.17 5.32
N VAL A 247 -6.58 -3.34 5.24
CA VAL A 247 -6.70 -1.92 4.87
C VAL A 247 -7.43 -1.77 3.54
N PHE A 248 -7.08 -2.59 2.56
CA PHE A 248 -7.66 -2.50 1.23
C PHE A 248 -9.12 -2.89 1.19
N ASN A 249 -9.49 -3.97 1.86
CA ASN A 249 -10.87 -4.41 1.93
C ASN A 249 -11.72 -3.42 2.73
N PHE A 250 -11.19 -2.92 3.85
CA PHE A 250 -11.93 -2.02 4.74
C PHE A 250 -12.23 -0.66 4.09
N PHE A 251 -11.29 -0.12 3.31
CA PHE A 251 -11.44 1.17 2.63
C PHE A 251 -11.74 1.05 1.13
N ASN A 252 -12.14 -0.13 0.67
CA ASN A 252 -12.50 -0.41 -0.73
C ASN A 252 -11.47 0.06 -1.76
N PHE A 253 -10.21 -0.35 -1.60
CA PHE A 253 -9.15 -0.08 -2.56
C PHE A 253 -9.39 -0.83 -3.87
N LYS A 254 -9.08 -0.15 -4.98
CA LYS A 254 -9.08 -0.72 -6.32
C LYS A 254 -7.67 -0.97 -6.81
N LYS A 255 -7.56 -2.02 -7.63
CA LYS A 255 -6.36 -2.34 -8.39
C LYS A 255 -6.49 -1.84 -9.83
N THR A 256 -5.58 -0.97 -10.22
CA THR A 256 -5.36 -0.56 -11.61
C THR A 256 -4.09 -1.21 -12.14
N VAL A 257 -4.19 -1.90 -13.27
CA VAL A 257 -3.04 -2.50 -13.95
C VAL A 257 -2.51 -1.54 -15.00
N THR A 258 -1.19 -1.39 -15.03
CA THR A 258 -0.52 -0.57 -16.03
C THR A 258 0.83 -1.16 -16.40
N TYR A 259 1.52 -0.56 -17.37
CA TYR A 259 2.79 -1.06 -17.90
C TYR A 259 3.76 0.09 -18.08
N MET A 260 4.97 -0.04 -17.54
CA MET A 260 5.98 1.02 -17.64
C MET A 260 6.33 1.35 -19.10
N GLY A 261 6.32 0.33 -19.98
CA GLY A 261 6.54 0.50 -21.42
C GLY A 261 5.52 1.45 -22.08
N SER A 262 4.28 1.48 -21.59
CA SER A 262 3.24 2.41 -22.09
C SER A 262 3.50 3.86 -21.67
N PHE A 263 4.48 4.10 -20.81
CA PHE A 263 4.98 5.41 -20.40
C PHE A 263 6.42 5.64 -20.88
N GLY A 264 6.79 5.09 -22.04
CA GLY A 264 8.12 5.29 -22.63
C GLY A 264 9.24 4.55 -21.90
N GLY A 265 8.91 3.58 -21.05
CA GLY A 265 9.89 2.70 -20.45
C GLY A 265 10.47 1.72 -21.48
N PRO A 266 11.74 1.30 -21.34
CA PRO A 266 12.37 0.36 -22.28
C PRO A 266 11.81 -1.07 -22.17
N PHE A 267 11.08 -1.39 -21.09
CA PHE A 267 10.61 -2.74 -20.80
C PHE A 267 9.10 -2.80 -20.58
N GLN A 268 8.50 -3.95 -20.90
CA GLN A 268 7.09 -4.22 -20.62
C GLN A 268 6.80 -4.56 -19.15
N LYS A 269 7.38 -3.83 -18.19
CA LYS A 269 7.22 -4.14 -16.77
C LYS A 269 5.76 -3.90 -16.34
N PRO A 270 5.00 -4.96 -16.00
CA PRO A 270 3.64 -4.80 -15.53
C PRO A 270 3.67 -4.27 -14.09
N LEU A 271 2.84 -3.29 -13.81
CA LEU A 271 2.61 -2.75 -12.48
C LEU A 271 1.16 -2.98 -12.07
N GLN A 272 0.96 -3.18 -10.78
CA GLN A 272 -0.34 -3.07 -10.13
C GLN A 272 -0.30 -1.85 -9.20
N ILE A 273 -1.21 -0.93 -9.42
CA ILE A 273 -1.39 0.30 -8.65
C ILE A 273 -2.63 0.12 -7.80
N TRP A 274 -2.47 0.17 -6.49
CA TRP A 274 -3.56 0.05 -5.54
C TRP A 274 -3.84 1.40 -4.90
N HIS A 275 -5.09 1.85 -5.00
CA HIS A 275 -5.52 3.18 -4.60
C HIS A 275 -7.00 3.16 -4.17
N PRO A 276 -7.48 4.16 -3.42
CA PRO A 276 -8.91 4.33 -3.14
C PRO A 276 -9.75 4.37 -4.42
N GLU A 277 -10.96 3.84 -4.37
CA GLU A 277 -11.90 3.94 -5.49
C GLU A 277 -12.16 5.40 -5.92
N GLY A 278 -12.19 5.65 -7.23
CA GLY A 278 -12.49 6.97 -7.81
C GLY A 278 -11.30 7.94 -7.82
N THR A 279 -10.07 7.43 -7.83
CA THR A 279 -8.85 8.24 -7.83
C THR A 279 -7.97 7.93 -9.04
N PHE A 280 -7.10 6.93 -8.96
CA PHE A 280 -6.04 6.69 -9.94
C PHE A 280 -6.38 5.66 -11.03
N GLU A 281 -7.65 5.37 -11.28
CA GLU A 281 -8.10 4.47 -12.36
C GLU A 281 -7.60 4.93 -13.75
N GLY A 282 -7.41 6.24 -13.94
CA GLY A 282 -6.89 6.83 -15.17
C GLY A 282 -5.45 6.40 -15.54
N LEU A 283 -4.71 5.78 -14.62
CA LEU A 283 -3.39 5.21 -14.90
C LEU A 283 -3.44 3.90 -15.70
N ARG A 284 -4.62 3.31 -15.88
CA ARG A 284 -4.79 2.06 -16.63
C ARG A 284 -4.20 2.18 -18.02
N ARG A 285 -3.32 1.25 -18.37
CA ARG A 285 -2.80 1.12 -19.74
C ARG A 285 -2.88 -0.34 -20.15
N GLU A 286 -3.16 -0.55 -21.43
CA GLU A 286 -3.05 -1.87 -22.03
C GLU A 286 -1.59 -2.27 -22.15
N LYS A 287 -1.37 -3.58 -22.26
CA LYS A 287 -0.04 -4.14 -22.48
C LYS A 287 0.47 -3.64 -23.84
N PRO A 288 1.67 -3.02 -23.92
CA PRO A 288 2.23 -2.59 -25.19
C PRO A 288 2.65 -3.79 -26.07
N ASP A 289 2.85 -3.54 -27.37
CA ASP A 289 3.19 -4.52 -28.42
C ASP A 289 4.50 -5.30 -28.09
N PRO A 290 4.63 -6.63 -28.35
CA PRO A 290 5.71 -7.52 -27.87
C PRO A 290 7.15 -7.17 -28.26
N LEU A 291 7.36 -6.12 -29.04
CA LEU A 291 8.68 -5.68 -29.51
C LEU A 291 9.56 -5.05 -28.40
N LEU A 292 9.02 -4.88 -27.19
CA LEU A 292 9.75 -4.38 -26.03
C LEU A 292 10.32 -5.54 -25.20
N ASP A 293 11.56 -5.39 -24.75
CA ASP A 293 12.28 -6.42 -24.01
C ASP A 293 11.60 -6.79 -22.68
N LEU A 294 11.68 -8.07 -22.33
CA LEU A 294 11.32 -8.59 -21.01
C LEU A 294 12.53 -8.52 -20.08
N CYS A 295 12.32 -8.13 -18.82
CA CYS A 295 13.38 -8.17 -17.80
C CYS A 295 13.70 -9.60 -17.29
N ALA A 296 13.28 -10.63 -18.03
CA ALA A 296 13.44 -12.04 -17.64
C ALA A 296 13.77 -12.89 -18.86
N GLU A 297 14.69 -13.81 -18.67
CA GLU A 297 15.07 -14.84 -19.63
C GLU A 297 14.23 -16.09 -19.38
N VAL A 298 13.79 -16.73 -20.47
CA VAL A 298 13.04 -18.00 -20.42
C VAL A 298 14.03 -19.15 -20.60
N GLY A 299 14.05 -20.07 -19.65
CA GLY A 299 14.79 -21.33 -19.72
C GLY A 299 13.87 -22.54 -19.71
N GLU A 300 14.46 -23.73 -19.73
CA GLU A 300 13.78 -25.00 -19.51
C GLU A 300 14.42 -25.73 -18.32
N SER A 301 13.61 -26.27 -17.43
CA SER A 301 14.08 -27.15 -16.36
C SER A 301 14.34 -28.57 -16.89
N TRP A 302 14.99 -29.39 -16.07
CA TRP A 302 15.34 -30.78 -16.38
C TRP A 302 14.14 -31.67 -16.75
N ASN A 303 12.91 -31.28 -16.38
CA ASN A 303 11.66 -31.98 -16.66
C ASN A 303 10.87 -31.37 -17.83
N GLY A 304 11.42 -30.38 -18.54
CA GLY A 304 10.78 -29.71 -19.68
C GLY A 304 9.80 -28.59 -19.31
N ASP A 305 9.68 -28.21 -18.03
CA ASP A 305 8.89 -27.04 -17.65
C ASP A 305 9.64 -25.74 -17.99
N LYS A 306 8.89 -24.71 -18.40
CA LYS A 306 9.48 -23.38 -18.61
C LYS A 306 9.90 -22.77 -17.29
N THR A 307 11.17 -22.40 -17.19
CA THR A 307 11.72 -21.61 -16.08
C THR A 307 11.90 -20.17 -16.52
N PHE A 308 11.91 -19.26 -15.56
CA PHE A 308 12.18 -17.85 -15.80
C PHE A 308 13.22 -17.37 -14.81
N THR A 309 14.24 -16.67 -15.29
CA THR A 309 15.24 -16.04 -14.44
C THR A 309 15.31 -14.56 -14.78
N GLY A 310 15.24 -13.71 -13.76
CA GLY A 310 15.34 -12.28 -13.96
C GLY A 310 16.75 -11.88 -14.41
N ASN A 311 16.86 -11.07 -15.46
CA ASN A 311 18.13 -10.49 -15.83
C ASN A 311 18.40 -9.32 -14.86
N LYS A 312 19.44 -9.45 -14.02
CA LYS A 312 19.68 -8.54 -12.90
C LYS A 312 19.90 -7.09 -13.35
N GLU A 313 20.66 -6.87 -14.42
CA GLU A 313 20.94 -5.53 -14.93
C GLU A 313 19.68 -4.87 -15.48
N LEU A 314 18.87 -5.62 -16.25
CA LEU A 314 17.60 -5.11 -16.78
C LEU A 314 16.58 -4.87 -15.66
N LEU A 315 16.57 -5.70 -14.63
CA LEU A 315 15.73 -5.52 -13.46
C LEU A 315 16.07 -4.21 -12.75
N GLU A 316 17.35 -3.95 -12.46
CA GLU A 316 17.82 -2.71 -11.84
C GLU A 316 17.46 -1.47 -12.69
N LEU A 317 17.68 -1.53 -14.02
CA LEU A 317 17.30 -0.45 -14.94
C LEU A 317 15.78 -0.19 -14.93
N SER A 318 14.98 -1.24 -14.73
CA SER A 318 13.51 -1.16 -14.69
C SER A 318 12.94 -0.68 -13.34
N GLU A 319 13.76 -0.47 -12.31
CA GLU A 319 13.29 -0.04 -10.98
C GLU A 319 12.81 1.40 -10.97
N HIS A 320 13.17 2.20 -11.97
CA HIS A 320 12.89 3.63 -11.97
C HIS A 320 11.63 3.96 -12.76
N TYR A 321 10.82 4.88 -12.21
CA TYR A 321 9.73 5.49 -12.94
C TYR A 321 10.25 6.33 -14.11
N THR A 322 9.49 6.33 -15.21
CA THR A 322 9.73 7.26 -16.32
C THR A 322 9.14 8.63 -16.00
N ALA A 323 9.63 9.65 -16.69
CA ALA A 323 9.08 11.00 -16.59
C ALA A 323 7.61 11.05 -17.03
N GLN A 324 7.25 10.28 -18.07
CA GLN A 324 5.88 10.21 -18.57
C GLN A 324 4.94 9.56 -17.55
N PHE A 325 5.40 8.55 -16.80
CA PHE A 325 4.61 7.96 -15.72
C PHE A 325 4.39 8.96 -14.58
N GLY A 326 5.47 9.61 -14.11
CA GLY A 326 5.37 10.64 -13.06
C GLY A 326 4.47 11.81 -13.47
N SER A 327 4.57 12.27 -14.71
CA SER A 327 3.71 13.33 -15.26
C SER A 327 2.24 12.91 -15.31
N ALA A 328 1.95 11.66 -15.71
CA ALA A 328 0.58 11.14 -15.71
C ALA A 328 0.00 11.06 -14.29
N VAL A 329 0.79 10.62 -13.29
CA VAL A 329 0.38 10.62 -11.88
C VAL A 329 0.05 12.04 -11.42
N ALA A 330 0.93 13.00 -11.72
CA ALA A 330 0.75 14.38 -11.30
C ALA A 330 -0.49 15.04 -11.92
N LEU A 331 -0.77 14.78 -13.21
CA LEU A 331 -1.97 15.26 -13.89
C LEU A 331 -3.25 14.68 -13.29
N ILE A 332 -3.27 13.38 -13.00
CA ILE A 332 -4.42 12.73 -12.37
C ILE A 332 -4.63 13.28 -10.95
N PHE A 333 -3.55 13.45 -10.19
CA PHE A 333 -3.63 14.02 -8.84
C PHE A 333 -4.19 15.45 -8.85
N ASP A 334 -3.76 16.30 -9.80
CA ASP A 334 -4.29 17.66 -9.97
C ASP A 334 -5.80 17.66 -10.23
N GLN A 335 -6.26 16.76 -11.10
CA GLN A 335 -7.68 16.59 -11.41
C GLN A 335 -8.49 16.18 -10.17
N ILE A 336 -8.05 15.13 -9.45
CA ILE A 336 -8.73 14.63 -8.24
C ILE A 336 -8.81 15.74 -7.18
N ARG A 337 -7.71 16.48 -6.99
CA ARG A 337 -7.65 17.58 -6.01
C ARG A 337 -8.54 18.77 -6.37
N SER A 338 -8.74 19.02 -7.65
CA SER A 338 -9.61 20.11 -8.13
C SER A 338 -11.10 19.76 -8.07
N GLU A 339 -11.46 18.48 -8.18
CA GLU A 339 -12.85 18.01 -8.18
C GLU A 339 -13.41 17.70 -6.77
N ALA A 340 -12.54 17.44 -5.80
CA ALA A 340 -12.90 17.11 -4.42
C ALA A 340 -13.09 18.36 -3.55
#